data_AF-A0A815UKA5-F1
#
_entry.id   AF-A0A815UKA5-F1
#
_cell.length_a   1.000
_cell.length_b   1.000
_cell.length_c   1.000
_cell.angle_alpha   90.00
_cell.angle_beta   90.00
_cell.angle_gamma   90.00
#
_symmetry.space_group_name_H-M   'P 1'
#
loop_
_entity.id
_entity.type
_entity.pdbx_description
1 polymer ?
#
loop_
_entity_poly.entity_id
_entity_poly.type
_entity_poly.pdbx_seq_one_letter_code
_entity_poly.pdbx_strand_id
1 'polypeptide(L)'
;MIPRNYSLTQGDGYGIIVGFGALFAVGMVAATFCLKRYLGEPIDSSEGFSTAHRTVKTGLIASAVVSSWTWAATLLQSSSVAYLYGISGPFWYASGATIQIILFCIIAIELKRRAPFAHTFLEVIHARYGQIVH
;
A
#
# COMPACT_ATOMS: atom_id res chain seq x y z
N MET A 1 41.91 -10.73 -3.45
CA MET A 1 40.66 -11.23 -4.05
C MET A 1 39.89 -11.91 -2.93
N ILE A 2 38.86 -11.27 -2.35
CA ILE A 2 38.14 -11.79 -1.17
C ILE A 2 37.07 -12.77 -1.67
N PRO A 3 37.08 -14.05 -1.28
CA PRO A 3 36.03 -14.98 -1.66
C PRO A 3 34.76 -14.62 -0.87
N ARG A 4 33.71 -14.15 -1.57
CA ARG A 4 32.38 -14.04 -0.97
C ARG A 4 31.66 -15.37 -1.16
N ASN A 5 31.77 -16.25 -0.17
CA ASN A 5 30.82 -17.35 -0.01
C ASN A 5 29.51 -16.74 0.49
N TYR A 6 28.51 -16.63 -0.39
CA TYR A 6 27.16 -16.31 0.06
C TYR A 6 26.53 -17.62 0.54
N SER A 7 26.41 -17.74 1.86
CA SER A 7 25.99 -18.94 2.59
C SER A 7 24.47 -19.13 2.60
N LEU A 8 23.81 -19.15 1.43
CA LEU A 8 22.46 -19.70 1.31
C LEU A 8 22.43 -20.69 0.16
N THR A 9 22.05 -21.92 0.48
CA THR A 9 21.88 -22.98 -0.50
C THR A 9 20.71 -22.62 -1.41
N GLN A 10 20.68 -23.15 -2.63
CA GLN A 10 19.52 -22.98 -3.51
C GLN A 10 18.22 -23.50 -2.85
N GLY A 11 18.35 -24.48 -1.95
CA GLY A 11 17.26 -24.99 -1.11
C GLY A 11 16.69 -23.94 -0.15
N ASP A 12 17.53 -23.09 0.45
CA ASP A 12 17.06 -22.01 1.33
C ASP A 12 16.28 -20.95 0.55
N GLY A 13 16.72 -20.66 -0.68
CA GLY A 13 16.01 -19.76 -1.60
C GLY A 13 14.61 -20.29 -1.95
N TYR A 14 14.50 -21.57 -2.32
CA TYR A 14 13.20 -22.20 -2.57
C TYR A 14 12.34 -22.30 -1.31
N GLY A 15 12.95 -22.58 -0.15
CA GLY A 15 12.26 -22.61 1.13
C GLY A 15 11.62 -21.27 1.49
N ILE A 16 12.32 -20.16 1.25
CA ILE A 16 11.78 -18.81 1.49
C ILE A 16 10.70 -18.48 0.45
N ILE A 17 10.97 -18.62 -0.84
CA ILE A 17 10.03 -18.18 -1.88
C ILE A 17 8.75 -19.03 -1.86
N VAL A 18 8.89 -20.35 -1.86
CA VAL A 18 7.76 -21.28 -1.96
C VAL A 18 7.17 -21.58 -0.59
N GLY A 19 8.00 -21.89 0.41
CA GLY A 19 7.54 -22.27 1.74
C GLY A 19 6.93 -21.10 2.51
N PHE A 20 7.67 -19.99 2.67
CA PHE A 20 7.14 -18.81 3.36
C PHE A 20 6.01 -18.14 2.54
N GLY A 21 6.13 -18.11 1.21
CA GLY A 21 5.06 -17.62 0.33
C GLY A 21 3.76 -18.41 0.49
N ALA A 22 3.83 -19.75 0.49
CA ALA A 22 2.67 -20.61 0.71
C ALA A 22 2.09 -20.45 2.13
N LEU A 23 2.94 -20.39 3.16
CA LEU A 23 2.48 -20.18 4.55
C LEU A 23 1.78 -18.82 4.71
N PHE A 24 2.34 -17.76 4.13
CA PHE A 24 1.71 -16.45 4.12
C PHE A 24 0.37 -16.47 3.38
N ALA A 25 0.30 -17.12 2.21
CA ALA A 25 -0.93 -17.25 1.45
C ALA A 25 -2.02 -17.99 2.24
N VAL A 26 -1.68 -19.12 2.86
CA VAL A 26 -2.61 -19.87 3.73
C VAL A 26 -3.07 -19.01 4.91
N GLY A 27 -2.16 -18.27 5.54
CA GLY A 27 -2.48 -17.33 6.62
C GLY A 27 -3.45 -16.24 6.18
N MET A 28 -3.25 -15.64 5.01
CA MET A 28 -4.15 -14.63 4.44
C MET A 28 -5.53 -15.21 4.13
N VAL A 29 -5.59 -16.41 3.54
CA VAL A 29 -6.87 -17.10 3.28
C VAL A 29 -7.61 -17.39 4.58
N ALA A 30 -6.91 -17.87 5.61
CA ALA A 30 -7.49 -18.11 6.92
C ALA A 30 -8.00 -16.81 7.56
N ALA A 31 -7.24 -15.71 7.47
CA ALA A 31 -7.66 -14.41 7.96
C ALA A 31 -8.92 -13.91 7.24
N THR A 32 -8.98 -14.01 5.91
CA THR A 32 -10.17 -13.67 5.12
C THR A 32 -11.37 -14.54 5.50
N PHE A 33 -11.16 -15.84 5.72
CA PHE A 33 -12.22 -16.75 6.18
C PHE A 33 -12.75 -16.35 7.56
N CYS A 34 -11.86 -16.03 8.51
CA CYS A 34 -12.24 -15.54 9.84
C CYS A 34 -13.02 -14.22 9.74
N LEU A 35 -12.53 -13.25 8.96
CA LEU A 35 -13.23 -11.98 8.70
C LEU A 35 -14.63 -12.25 8.15
N LYS A 36 -14.78 -13.12 7.15
CA LYS A 36 -16.08 -13.52 6.59
C LYS A 36 -17.01 -14.12 7.67
N ARG A 37 -16.47 -14.98 8.54
CA ARG A 37 -17.26 -15.69 9.56
C ARG A 37 -17.70 -14.81 10.73
N TYR A 38 -16.86 -13.87 11.16
CA TYR A 38 -17.07 -13.08 12.38
C TYR A 38 -17.60 -11.66 12.12
N LEU A 39 -17.23 -11.00 11.02
CA LEU A 39 -17.74 -9.67 10.69
C LEU A 39 -19.09 -9.71 9.96
N GLY A 40 -19.46 -10.84 9.36
CA GLY A 40 -20.79 -11.02 8.74
C GLY A 40 -21.10 -10.08 7.58
N GLU A 41 -20.11 -9.34 7.06
CA GLU A 41 -20.28 -8.45 5.92
C GLU A 41 -20.52 -9.29 4.65
N PRO A 42 -21.61 -9.08 3.90
CA PRO A 42 -21.78 -9.68 2.59
C PRO A 42 -20.73 -9.10 1.64
N ILE A 43 -19.66 -9.86 1.43
CA ILE A 43 -18.54 -9.53 0.53
C ILE A 43 -18.96 -9.51 -0.96
N ASP A 44 -20.25 -9.70 -1.23
CA ASP A 44 -20.79 -9.88 -2.58
C ASP A 44 -21.05 -8.54 -3.30
N SER A 45 -20.97 -7.40 -2.62
CA SER A 45 -21.02 -6.06 -3.24
C SER A 45 -19.62 -5.49 -3.45
N SER A 46 -19.24 -5.29 -4.72
CA SER A 46 -17.99 -4.63 -5.12
C SER A 46 -17.87 -3.19 -4.59
N GLU A 47 -19.00 -2.51 -4.43
CA GLU A 47 -19.07 -1.18 -3.81
C GLU A 47 -18.79 -1.24 -2.30
N GLY A 48 -19.34 -2.24 -1.61
CA GLY A 48 -19.11 -2.48 -0.19
C GLY A 48 -17.63 -2.76 0.11
N PHE A 49 -16.98 -3.57 -0.72
CA PHE A 49 -15.54 -3.84 -0.60
C PHE A 49 -14.67 -2.60 -0.85
N SER A 50 -15.03 -1.78 -1.86
CA SER A 50 -14.23 -0.62 -2.25
C SER A 50 -14.42 0.60 -1.33
N THR A 51 -15.58 0.71 -0.68
CA THR A 51 -15.93 1.87 0.15
C THR A 51 -16.06 1.56 1.64
N ALA A 52 -16.00 0.28 2.01
CA ALA A 52 -16.26 -0.22 3.37
C ALA A 52 -17.53 0.41 3.96
N HIS A 53 -18.60 0.48 3.14
CA HIS A 53 -19.88 1.12 3.46
C HIS A 53 -19.79 2.57 3.97
N ARG A 54 -18.66 3.26 3.75
CA ARG A 54 -18.33 4.58 4.32
C ARG A 54 -18.42 4.62 5.87
N THR A 55 -18.35 3.48 6.54
CA THR A 55 -18.48 3.38 8.01
C THR A 55 -17.12 3.49 8.72
N VAL A 56 -16.02 3.43 7.98
CA VAL A 56 -14.66 3.45 8.52
C VAL A 56 -14.28 4.85 9.01
N LYS A 57 -13.89 4.95 10.28
CA LYS A 57 -13.46 6.22 10.90
C LYS A 57 -12.16 6.73 10.30
N THR A 58 -11.99 8.05 10.30
CA THR A 58 -10.82 8.76 9.75
C THR A 58 -9.46 8.22 10.25
N GLY A 59 -9.37 7.81 11.52
CA GLY A 59 -8.14 7.23 12.07
C GLY A 59 -7.73 5.91 11.40
N LEU A 60 -8.69 5.04 11.09
CA LEU A 60 -8.41 3.78 10.40
C LEU A 60 -8.07 4.02 8.93
N ILE A 61 -8.71 5.00 8.29
CA ILE A 61 -8.34 5.44 6.93
C ILE A 61 -6.91 5.97 6.90
N ALA A 62 -6.52 6.83 7.86
CA ALA A 62 -5.17 7.37 7.94
C ALA A 62 -4.12 6.26 8.16
N SER A 63 -4.42 5.28 9.03
CA SER A 63 -3.55 4.12 9.25
C SER A 63 -3.38 3.28 7.99
N ALA A 64 -4.46 3.03 7.23
CA ALA A 64 -4.40 2.28 5.97
C ALA A 64 -3.54 3.00 4.91
N VAL A 65 -3.63 4.32 4.83
CA VAL A 65 -2.80 5.14 3.93
C VAL A 65 -1.32 5.05 4.32
N VAL A 66 -0.98 5.24 5.60
CA VAL A 66 0.41 5.15 6.08
C VAL A 66 0.99 3.75 5.88
N SER A 67 0.19 2.71 6.12
CA SER A 67 0.58 1.32 5.90
C SER A 67 0.90 1.06 4.42
N SER A 68 0.07 1.56 3.50
CA SER A 68 0.27 1.35 2.05
C SER A 68 1.55 2.01 1.52
N TRP A 69 1.98 3.10 2.17
CA TRP A 69 3.22 3.79 1.84
C TRP A 69 4.46 3.12 2.45
N THR A 70 4.29 2.31 3.49
CA THR A 70 5.38 1.61 4.19
C THR A 70 5.77 0.33 3.43
N TRP A 71 6.32 0.49 2.23
CA TRP A 71 6.82 -0.61 1.41
C TRP A 71 8.33 -0.85 1.62
N ALA A 72 8.77 -2.06 1.28
CA ALA A 72 10.13 -2.55 1.57
C ALA A 72 11.23 -1.62 1.05
N ALA A 73 11.08 -1.06 -0.15
CA ALA A 73 12.08 -0.16 -0.71
C ALA A 73 12.19 1.17 0.04
N THR A 74 11.08 1.75 0.51
CA THR A 74 11.13 2.95 1.37
C THR A 74 11.74 2.63 2.74
N LEU A 75 11.45 1.46 3.32
CA LEU A 75 12.11 1.02 4.55
C LEU A 75 13.62 0.86 4.37
N LEU A 76 14.04 0.18 3.30
CA LEU A 76 15.44 -0.01 2.97
C LEU A 76 16.15 1.34 2.75
N GLN A 77 15.53 2.24 1.99
CA GLN A 77 16.06 3.56 1.73
C GLN A 77 16.18 4.37 3.02
N SER A 78 15.16 4.34 3.87
CA SER A 78 15.14 5.00 5.18
C SER A 78 16.27 4.49 6.09
N SER A 79 16.45 3.17 6.19
CA SER A 79 17.56 2.58 6.96
C SER A 79 18.93 2.93 6.40
N SER A 80 19.06 3.00 5.07
CA SER A 80 20.30 3.41 4.41
C SER A 80 20.66 4.85 4.75
N VAL A 81 19.71 5.79 4.66
CA VAL A 81 19.96 7.19 5.04
C VAL A 81 20.14 7.36 6.55
N ALA A 82 19.51 6.53 7.38
CA ALA A 82 19.77 6.49 8.82
C ALA A 82 21.21 6.08 9.14
N TYR A 83 21.71 5.07 8.42
CA TYR A 83 23.07 4.58 8.59
C TYR A 83 24.11 5.64 8.19
N LEU A 84 23.86 6.37 7.12
CA LEU A 84 24.79 7.37 6.59
C LEU A 84 24.74 8.72 7.32
N TYR A 85 23.54 9.17 7.72
CA TYR A 85 23.31 10.53 8.22
C TYR A 85 22.71 10.58 9.63
N GLY A 86 22.55 9.45 10.31
CA GLY A 86 21.89 9.38 11.62
C GLY A 86 20.38 9.67 11.52
N ILE A 87 19.76 10.02 12.65
CA ILE A 87 18.30 10.21 12.77
C ILE A 87 17.77 11.34 11.88
N SER A 88 18.61 12.34 11.55
CA SER A 88 18.22 13.45 10.68
C SER A 88 17.97 13.01 9.22
N GLY A 89 18.64 11.95 8.75
CA GLY A 89 18.47 11.43 7.39
C GLY A 89 17.04 10.97 7.10
N PRO A 90 16.50 9.99 7.85
CA PRO A 90 15.12 9.55 7.74
C PRO A 90 14.11 10.68 7.96
N PHE A 91 14.38 11.59 8.89
CA PHE A 91 13.50 12.73 9.17
C PHE A 91 13.32 13.63 7.94
N TRP A 92 14.42 14.03 7.30
CA TRP A 92 14.36 14.88 6.10
C TRP A 92 13.81 14.12 4.89
N TYR A 93 14.13 12.84 4.75
CA TYR A 93 13.54 11.98 3.72
C TYR A 93 12.01 11.90 3.83
N ALA A 94 11.49 11.63 5.02
CA ALA A 94 10.05 11.58 5.29
C ALA A 94 9.38 12.95 5.12
N SER A 95 10.05 14.03 5.53
CA SER A 95 9.55 15.40 5.39
C SER A 95 9.35 15.77 3.92
N GLY A 96 10.30 15.43 3.04
CA GLY A 96 10.17 15.67 1.61
C GLY A 96 8.97 14.94 0.98
N ALA A 97 8.76 13.68 1.35
CA ALA A 97 7.62 12.90 0.86
C ALA A 97 6.28 13.42 1.38
N THR A 98 6.24 13.95 2.61
CA THR A 98 5.02 14.50 3.21
C THR A 98 4.47 15.69 2.42
N ILE A 99 5.34 16.54 1.88
CA ILE A 99 4.95 17.67 1.02
C ILE A 99 4.19 17.18 -0.21
N GLN A 100 4.68 16.12 -0.86
CA GLN A 100 4.00 15.56 -2.04
C GLN A 100 2.61 15.00 -1.70
N ILE A 101 2.48 14.32 -0.55
CA ILE A 101 1.20 13.79 -0.09
C ILE A 101 0.21 14.94 0.17
N ILE A 102 0.64 16.03 0.82
CA ILE A 102 -0.22 17.18 1.09
C ILE A 102 -0.71 17.80 -0.22
N LEU A 103 0.18 18.04 -1.18
CA LEU A 103 -0.18 18.59 -2.49
C LEU A 103 -1.15 17.67 -3.23
N PHE A 104 -0.89 16.37 -3.24
CA PHE A 104 -1.78 15.39 -3.85
C PHE A 104 -3.16 15.36 -3.18
N CYS A 105 -3.22 15.43 -1.84
CA CYS A 105 -4.48 15.50 -1.10
C CYS A 105 -5.32 16.72 -1.50
N ILE A 106 -4.71 17.89 -1.67
CA ILE A 106 -5.42 19.10 -2.13
C ILE A 106 -6.05 18.86 -3.51
N ILE A 107 -5.28 18.31 -4.45
CA ILE A 107 -5.76 18.00 -5.80
C ILE A 107 -6.88 16.95 -5.75
N ALA A 108 -6.73 15.90 -4.94
CA ALA A 108 -7.71 14.83 -4.79
C ALA A 108 -9.04 15.35 -4.19
N ILE A 109 -8.97 16.26 -3.21
CA ILE A 109 -10.15 16.93 -2.65
C ILE A 109 -10.85 17.75 -3.74
N GLU A 110 -10.12 18.58 -4.47
CA GLU A 110 -10.68 19.38 -5.56
C GLU A 110 -11.28 18.51 -6.68
N LEU A 111 -10.65 17.38 -7.00
CA LEU A 111 -11.17 16.39 -7.94
C LEU A 111 -12.51 15.84 -7.47
N LYS A 112 -12.62 15.41 -6.22
CA LYS A 112 -13.88 14.90 -5.65
C LYS A 112 -14.97 15.96 -5.52
N ARG A 113 -14.61 17.23 -5.31
CA ARG A 113 -15.56 18.36 -5.34
C ARG A 113 -16.16 18.57 -6.73
N ARG A 114 -15.39 18.32 -7.80
CA ARG A 114 -15.82 18.52 -9.19
C ARG A 114 -16.44 17.28 -9.83
N ALA A 115 -15.99 16.09 -9.44
CA ALA A 115 -16.45 14.79 -9.94
C ALA A 115 -16.77 13.84 -8.76
N PRO A 116 -17.86 14.09 -8.02
CA PRO A 116 -18.18 13.34 -6.81
C PRO A 116 -18.51 11.86 -7.06
N PHE A 117 -19.00 11.53 -8.25
CA PHE A 117 -19.42 10.17 -8.63
C PHE A 117 -18.31 9.33 -9.28
N ALA A 118 -17.13 9.90 -9.56
CA ALA A 118 -16.03 9.12 -10.13
C ALA A 118 -15.44 8.18 -9.07
N HIS A 119 -15.38 6.87 -9.34
CA HIS A 119 -14.85 5.87 -8.41
C HIS A 119 -13.34 5.74 -8.53
N THR A 120 -12.79 5.89 -9.74
CA THR A 120 -11.37 5.85 -10.02
C THR A 120 -10.86 7.16 -10.62
N PHE A 121 -9.55 7.43 -10.48
CA PHE A 121 -8.92 8.56 -11.18
C PHE A 121 -9.05 8.43 -12.71
N LEU A 122 -9.03 7.18 -13.21
CA LEU A 122 -9.12 6.89 -14.63
C LEU A 122 -10.48 7.28 -15.22
N GLU A 123 -11.60 7.17 -14.49
CA GLU A 123 -12.90 7.66 -14.95
C GLU A 123 -12.89 9.17 -15.24
N VAL A 124 -12.15 9.94 -14.45
CA VAL A 124 -12.00 11.39 -14.69
C VAL A 124 -11.16 11.64 -15.93
N ILE A 125 -10.09 10.88 -16.14
CA ILE A 125 -9.30 10.94 -17.38
C ILE A 125 -10.19 10.59 -18.57
N HIS A 126 -11.00 9.55 -18.46
CA HIS A 126 -11.91 9.13 -19.52
C HIS A 126 -12.92 10.22 -19.87
N ALA A 127 -13.58 10.79 -18.85
CA ALA A 127 -14.55 11.86 -19.04
C ALA A 127 -13.93 13.13 -19.65
N ARG A 128 -12.63 13.36 -19.44
CA ARG A 128 -11.92 14.55 -19.94
C ARG A 128 -11.26 14.36 -21.31
N TYR A 129 -10.67 13.19 -21.57
CA TYR A 129 -9.77 12.93 -22.70
C TYR A 129 -10.24 11.79 -23.61
N GLY A 130 -11.32 11.09 -23.28
CA GLY A 130 -11.88 10.00 -24.10
C GLY A 130 -11.25 8.63 -23.83
N GLN A 131 -11.63 7.63 -24.63
CA GLN A 131 -11.24 6.22 -24.43
C GLN A 131 -9.77 5.94 -24.78
N ILE A 132 -9.14 6.72 -25.66
CA ILE A 132 -7.76 6.44 -26.14
C ILE A 132 -6.72 6.62 -25.03
N VAL A 133 -7.02 7.46 -24.03
CA VAL A 133 -6.10 7.83 -22.94
C VAL A 133 -6.43 7.12 -21.62
N HIS A 134 -7.60 6.47 -21.53
CA HIS A 134 -8.07 5.74 -20.35
C HIS A 134 -7.46 4.33 -20.30
#